data_AF-A0A2N2MES5-F1
#
_entry.id   AF-A0A2N2MES5-F1
#
_cell.length_a   1.000
_cell.length_b   1.000
_cell.length_c   1.000
_cell.angle_alpha   90.00
_cell.angle_beta   90.00
_cell.angle_gamma   90.00
#
_symmetry.space_group_name_H-M   'P 1'
#
loop_
_entity.id
_entity.type
_entity.pdbx_description
1 polymer ?
#
loop_
_entity_poly.entity_id
_entity_poly.type
_entity_poly.pdbx_seq_one_letter_code
_entity_poly.pdbx_strand_id
1 'polypeptide(L)'
;MNLFQPGETIIRKVQLSVPAGQDALLTRLRVENTLQAASLHPVGLPPSAILVIKQVADPRLGRLAASRPDYAATQNWARTFNLRVGRLAARAVRPLVQSVPPDAQAVLFADWAELLACLALDWLDRSLWARWWWRSIFPRADLGRLIPTAFVESAPDLPAALETLLRLGRAPDFARRLDAASAREMLLAVLRAFDLPALERALFLPDPPRVEQERSRRQDVPVARNQPQDVAVAYHEKKIPERTDPVARPENPFETIAPEASSMTGLLPEVRNLLGVALMLRRAPAVVRSEEFAVRLTAWQAAGSPLRAQMFPAAPAAGVSGSAQGGEDVPVALAENIRSAASPSRQPGGETIVSPAPLAQVTQTDFGGVFYLLNLVVYLEIYGDFTRPAQPGWDLSSWDLLSLLGGHWLGDEFKTDRLWLLLADLAGRDPQDPPGADFHPPPGWEAPFLQFGLLPDRPWLEQLAHILRARLALALGFDDLPRLLSQPAQVFLASTRLDVHFSLAAHPLELRLAGLDRDLGWLPAAGYAIFYHFE
;
A
#
# COMPACT_ATOMS: atom_id res chain seq x y z
N MET A 1 9.55 -3.87 9.57
CA MET A 1 10.23 -2.55 9.63
C MET A 1 9.20 -1.55 9.13
N ASN A 2 8.89 -0.49 9.90
CA ASN A 2 7.91 0.50 9.41
C ASN A 2 8.56 1.25 8.25
N LEU A 3 8.08 1.00 7.03
CA LEU A 3 8.44 1.77 5.85
C LEU A 3 7.88 3.18 6.00
N PHE A 4 8.70 4.18 5.69
CA PHE A 4 8.30 5.59 5.70
C PHE A 4 7.13 5.81 4.73
N GLN A 5 6.07 6.46 5.19
CA GLN A 5 4.98 6.88 4.33
C GLN A 5 5.37 8.12 3.51
N PRO A 6 4.86 8.29 2.28
CA PRO A 6 5.07 9.52 1.52
C PRO A 6 4.65 10.76 2.33
N GLY A 7 5.50 11.78 2.34
CA GLY A 7 5.27 13.00 3.12
C GLY A 7 5.56 12.90 4.63
N GLU A 8 5.93 11.74 5.14
CA GLU A 8 6.21 11.58 6.57
C GLU A 8 7.58 12.18 6.95
N THR A 9 7.65 12.87 8.10
CA THR A 9 8.91 13.34 8.70
C THR A 9 9.16 12.63 10.03
N ILE A 10 10.26 11.87 10.11
CA ILE A 10 10.62 11.14 11.32
C ILE A 10 11.82 11.80 12.01
N ILE A 11 11.60 12.28 13.23
CA ILE A 11 12.66 12.78 14.11
C ILE A 11 13.05 11.68 15.09
N ARG A 12 14.24 11.10 14.92
CA ARG A 12 14.73 9.99 15.77
C ARG A 12 15.15 10.44 17.17
N LYS A 13 15.80 11.59 17.27
CA LYS A 13 16.40 12.07 18.52
C LYS A 13 16.33 13.59 18.59
N VAL A 14 15.86 14.10 19.71
CA VAL A 14 15.89 15.51 20.07
C VAL A 14 16.83 15.67 21.26
N GLN A 15 17.75 16.63 21.20
CA GLN A 15 18.60 17.01 22.33
C GLN A 15 18.24 18.42 22.75
N LEU A 16 17.99 18.60 24.05
CA LEU A 16 17.54 19.86 24.64
C LEU A 16 18.43 20.20 25.83
N SER A 17 18.76 21.48 25.99
CA SER A 17 19.38 22.01 27.20
C SER A 17 18.32 22.73 28.02
N VAL A 18 18.06 22.25 29.24
CA VAL A 18 17.04 22.79 30.13
C VAL A 18 17.71 23.62 31.23
N PRO A 19 17.29 24.89 31.48
CA PRO A 19 17.79 25.69 32.59
C PRO A 19 17.58 25.01 33.95
N ALA A 20 18.50 25.23 34.89
CA ALA A 20 18.38 24.68 36.25
C ALA A 20 17.09 25.20 36.93
N GLY A 21 16.27 24.28 37.45
CA GLY A 21 14.99 24.59 38.12
C GLY A 21 13.73 24.44 37.27
N GLN A 22 13.84 24.15 35.97
CA GLN A 22 12.68 23.75 35.14
C GLN A 22 12.47 22.23 35.14
N ASP A 23 11.21 21.81 35.11
CA ASP A 23 10.84 20.40 35.03
C ASP A 23 11.16 19.84 33.63
N ALA A 24 12.04 18.83 33.61
CA ALA A 24 12.52 18.18 32.39
C ALA A 24 11.43 17.37 31.67
N LEU A 25 10.50 16.76 32.40
CA LEU A 25 9.40 15.97 31.83
C LEU A 25 8.38 16.90 31.16
N LEU A 26 8.01 17.99 31.83
CA LEU A 26 7.15 19.05 31.27
C LEU A 26 7.77 19.69 30.02
N THR A 27 9.08 19.94 30.03
CA THR A 27 9.79 20.48 28.86
C THR A 27 9.78 19.50 27.68
N ARG A 28 9.98 18.20 27.96
CA ARG A 28 9.90 17.14 26.94
C ARG A 28 8.51 17.08 26.30
N LEU A 29 7.45 17.01 27.10
CA LEU A 29 6.06 16.94 26.60
C LEU A 29 5.71 18.16 25.73
N ARG A 30 6.16 19.36 26.11
CA ARG A 30 5.95 20.58 25.31
C ARG A 30 6.65 20.53 23.96
N VAL A 31 7.89 20.05 23.92
CA VAL A 31 8.63 19.92 22.67
C VAL A 31 8.01 18.84 21.79
N GLU A 32 7.61 17.69 22.36
CA GLU A 32 6.89 16.65 21.62
C GLU A 32 5.59 17.20 20.99
N ASN A 33 4.75 17.89 21.77
CA ASN A 33 3.53 18.52 21.27
C ASN A 33 3.81 19.56 20.19
N THR A 34 4.87 20.36 20.34
CA THR A 34 5.20 21.38 19.33
C THR A 34 5.70 20.76 18.03
N LEU A 35 6.52 19.71 18.11
CA LEU A 35 6.98 18.98 16.93
C LEU A 35 5.83 18.26 16.22
N GLN A 36 4.85 17.75 16.96
CA GLN A 36 3.65 17.14 16.39
C GLN A 36 2.74 18.17 15.70
N ALA A 37 2.59 19.37 16.29
CA ALA A 37 1.77 20.45 15.73
C ALA A 37 2.45 21.20 14.56
N ALA A 38 3.77 21.08 14.42
CA ALA A 38 4.51 21.74 13.35
C ALA A 38 4.40 20.96 12.03
N SER A 39 3.99 21.62 10.95
CA SER A 39 4.09 21.04 9.60
C SER A 39 5.55 21.03 9.16
N LEU A 40 6.19 19.85 9.17
CA LEU A 40 7.59 19.66 8.83
C LEU A 40 7.83 19.22 7.38
N HIS A 41 7.10 19.79 6.42
CA HIS A 41 7.22 19.44 5.02
C HIS A 41 8.13 20.44 4.29
N PRO A 42 9.33 20.03 3.83
CA PRO A 42 10.23 20.94 3.12
C PRO A 42 9.66 21.26 1.74
N VAL A 43 9.60 22.55 1.41
CA VAL A 43 9.15 22.99 0.08
C VAL A 43 10.19 22.59 -0.96
N GLY A 44 9.74 21.95 -2.06
CA GLY A 44 10.59 21.63 -3.22
C GLY A 44 11.19 20.22 -3.22
N LEU A 45 10.86 19.36 -2.27
CA LEU A 45 11.15 17.92 -2.35
C LEU A 45 10.03 17.18 -3.09
N PRO A 46 10.34 16.33 -4.08
CA PRO A 46 9.35 15.42 -4.67
C PRO A 46 8.73 14.51 -3.60
N PRO A 47 7.45 14.12 -3.71
CA PRO A 47 6.77 13.26 -2.73
C PRO A 47 7.43 11.89 -2.53
N SER A 48 8.10 11.36 -3.55
CA SER A 48 8.84 10.10 -3.50
C SER A 48 10.24 10.23 -2.89
N ALA A 49 10.77 11.45 -2.77
CA ALA A 49 12.16 11.66 -2.41
C ALA A 49 12.41 11.40 -0.92
N ILE A 50 13.52 10.72 -0.63
CA ILE A 50 13.90 10.35 0.74
C ILE A 50 15.12 11.19 1.13
N LEU A 51 14.90 12.18 2.00
CA LEU A 51 15.95 13.02 2.55
C LEU A 51 16.34 12.53 3.95
N VAL A 52 17.59 12.13 4.12
CA VAL A 52 18.14 11.74 5.42
C VAL A 52 19.10 12.83 5.90
N ILE A 53 18.85 13.36 7.09
CA ILE A 53 19.65 14.43 7.67
C ILE A 53 20.32 13.93 8.95
N LYS A 54 21.63 14.17 9.06
CA LYS A 54 22.45 13.72 10.19
C LYS A 54 22.09 14.48 11.47
N GLN A 55 22.03 15.80 11.36
CA GLN A 55 21.67 16.69 12.45
C GLN A 55 21.16 18.01 11.88
N VAL A 56 20.09 18.53 12.48
CA VAL A 56 19.63 19.90 12.24
C VAL A 56 19.82 20.66 13.52
N ALA A 57 20.70 21.66 13.49
CA ALA A 57 20.77 22.61 14.58
C ALA A 57 19.48 23.43 14.60
N ASP A 58 18.87 23.52 15.78
CA ASP A 58 17.64 24.26 15.94
C ASP A 58 17.87 25.77 15.66
N PRO A 59 16.96 26.42 14.90
CA PRO A 59 17.14 27.81 14.52
C PRO A 59 16.80 28.87 15.58
N ARG A 60 16.35 28.53 16.80
CA ARG A 60 16.24 29.37 18.04
C ARG A 60 15.18 28.80 19.02
N LEU A 61 15.56 27.81 19.83
CA LEU A 61 14.72 27.02 20.76
C LEU A 61 14.27 27.81 21.99
N GLY A 62 14.83 29.00 22.22
CA GLY A 62 14.65 29.76 23.46
C GLY A 62 13.20 30.14 23.79
N ARG A 63 12.27 30.02 22.82
CA ARG A 63 10.83 30.30 23.02
C ARG A 63 9.91 29.06 22.98
N LEU A 64 10.40 27.91 22.52
CA LEU A 64 9.60 26.67 22.48
C LEU A 64 9.46 26.01 23.85
N ALA A 65 10.42 26.23 24.74
CA ALA A 65 10.36 25.80 26.14
C ALA A 65 9.73 26.85 27.07
N ALA A 66 9.22 27.97 26.52
CA ALA A 66 8.62 29.03 27.33
C ALA A 66 7.34 28.56 28.05
N SER A 67 7.03 29.16 29.20
CA SER A 67 5.94 28.74 30.08
C SER A 67 4.52 28.89 29.50
N ARG A 68 4.37 29.56 28.35
CA ARG A 68 3.10 29.69 27.62
C ARG A 68 3.28 29.29 26.16
N PRO A 69 2.37 28.47 25.58
CA PRO A 69 2.37 28.16 24.17
C PRO A 69 2.08 29.44 23.36
N ASP A 70 3.04 29.84 22.52
CA ASP A 70 2.91 30.94 21.56
C ASP A 70 2.83 30.34 20.15
N TYR A 71 1.62 30.33 19.61
CA TYR A 71 1.33 29.74 18.30
C TYR A 71 2.10 30.41 17.15
N ALA A 72 2.26 31.73 17.19
CA ALA A 72 3.03 32.47 16.20
C ALA A 72 4.52 32.11 16.28
N ALA A 73 5.04 31.89 17.50
CA ALA A 73 6.40 31.38 17.68
C ALA A 73 6.57 29.97 17.13
N THR A 74 5.61 29.06 17.34
CA THR A 74 5.62 27.69 16.78
C THR A 74 5.61 27.70 15.25
N GLN A 75 4.75 28.48 14.61
CA GLN A 75 4.72 28.60 13.14
C GLN A 75 6.01 29.19 12.58
N ASN A 76 6.53 30.26 13.21
CA ASN A 76 7.76 30.91 12.76
C ASN A 76 8.95 29.95 12.91
N TRP A 77 8.98 29.17 13.99
CA TRP A 77 9.94 28.09 14.16
C TRP A 77 9.82 27.05 13.05
N ALA A 78 8.61 26.53 12.78
CA ALA A 78 8.39 25.50 11.76
C ALA A 78 8.81 25.99 10.37
N ARG A 79 8.45 27.23 10.01
CA ARG A 79 8.90 27.88 8.76
C ARG A 79 10.42 27.97 8.69
N THR A 80 11.07 28.40 9.77
CA THR A 80 12.54 28.53 9.81
C THR A 80 13.22 27.17 9.75
N PHE A 81 12.65 26.16 10.39
CA PHE A 81 13.08 24.77 10.33
C PHE A 81 12.98 24.25 8.89
N ASN A 82 11.82 24.39 8.24
CA ASN A 82 11.62 23.96 6.84
C ASN A 82 12.56 24.67 5.87
N LEU A 83 12.82 25.98 6.04
CA LEU A 83 13.83 26.70 5.26
C LEU A 83 15.25 26.18 5.48
N ARG A 84 15.56 25.68 6.69
CA ARG A 84 16.87 25.07 6.98
C ARG A 84 16.97 23.68 6.40
N VAL A 85 15.90 22.88 6.48
CA VAL A 85 15.82 21.57 5.81
C VAL A 85 15.93 21.73 4.29
N GLY A 86 15.24 22.70 3.68
CA GLY A 86 15.35 22.99 2.25
C GLY A 86 16.78 23.34 1.82
N ARG A 87 17.53 24.10 2.63
CA ARG A 87 18.96 24.37 2.38
C ARG A 87 19.83 23.12 2.49
N LEU A 88 19.52 22.22 3.42
CA LEU A 88 20.22 20.93 3.55
C LEU A 88 19.88 20.00 2.38
N ALA A 89 18.63 19.97 1.95
CA ALA A 89 18.16 19.22 0.77
C ALA A 89 18.89 19.67 -0.51
N ALA A 90 18.99 20.98 -0.73
CA ALA A 90 19.68 21.54 -1.90
C ALA A 90 21.19 21.21 -1.94
N ARG A 91 21.80 20.91 -0.79
CA ARG A 91 23.22 20.52 -0.66
C ARG A 91 23.39 19.02 -0.38
N ALA A 92 22.30 18.26 -0.37
CA ALA A 92 22.34 16.86 -0.02
C ALA A 92 23.09 16.08 -1.10
N VAL A 93 23.90 15.14 -0.65
CA VAL A 93 24.68 14.29 -1.55
C VAL A 93 23.81 13.13 -2.03
N ARG A 94 23.88 12.81 -3.32
CA ARG A 94 23.17 11.67 -3.93
C ARG A 94 24.11 10.46 -4.02
N PRO A 95 23.91 9.40 -3.21
CA PRO A 95 24.88 8.30 -3.10
C PRO A 95 25.05 7.50 -4.39
N LEU A 96 24.03 7.46 -5.24
CA LEU A 96 24.09 6.76 -6.53
C LEU A 96 24.95 7.52 -7.57
N VAL A 97 25.02 8.85 -7.43
CA VAL A 97 25.69 9.73 -8.40
C VAL A 97 27.14 9.98 -8.01
N GLN A 98 27.40 10.15 -6.71
CA GLN A 98 28.72 10.53 -6.21
C GLN A 98 29.02 9.89 -4.85
N SER A 99 30.31 9.72 -4.56
CA SER A 99 30.77 9.27 -3.25
C SER A 99 30.37 10.26 -2.16
N VAL A 100 29.84 9.74 -1.04
CA VAL A 100 29.38 10.55 0.09
C VAL A 100 30.56 10.86 1.01
N PRO A 101 30.97 12.14 1.16
CA PRO A 101 32.07 12.47 2.04
C PRO A 101 31.67 12.32 3.52
N PRO A 102 32.60 12.05 4.45
CA PRO A 102 32.29 11.76 5.86
C PRO A 102 31.60 12.91 6.62
N ASP A 103 31.81 14.15 6.18
CA ASP A 103 31.25 15.38 6.73
C ASP A 103 29.87 15.74 6.15
N ALA A 104 29.36 14.97 5.18
CA ALA A 104 28.04 15.16 4.60
C ALA A 104 26.95 15.19 5.68
N GLN A 105 26.21 16.29 5.71
CA GLN A 105 25.13 16.52 6.68
C GLN A 105 23.79 15.98 6.22
N ALA A 106 23.61 15.77 4.91
CA ALA A 106 22.37 15.29 4.34
C ALA A 106 22.64 14.41 3.11
N VAL A 107 21.82 13.38 2.95
CA VAL A 107 21.82 12.43 1.85
C VAL A 107 20.43 12.39 1.24
N LEU A 108 20.34 12.42 -0.09
CA LEU A 108 19.08 12.45 -0.82
C LEU A 108 18.99 11.28 -1.80
N PHE A 109 17.90 10.55 -1.73
CA PHE A 109 17.49 9.54 -2.71
C PHE A 109 16.26 10.05 -3.47
N ALA A 110 16.16 9.80 -4.77
CA ALA A 110 15.01 10.23 -5.58
C ALA A 110 13.72 9.48 -5.22
N ASP A 111 13.86 8.20 -4.88
CA ASP A 111 12.78 7.30 -4.52
C ASP A 111 13.31 6.10 -3.71
N TRP A 112 12.38 5.22 -3.33
CA TRP A 112 12.69 3.96 -2.65
C TRP A 112 13.53 3.02 -3.51
N ALA A 113 13.36 3.01 -4.84
CA ALA A 113 14.16 2.18 -5.73
C ALA A 113 15.65 2.58 -5.73
N GLU A 114 15.95 3.88 -5.74
CA GLU A 114 17.32 4.39 -5.59
C GLU A 114 17.90 4.04 -4.22
N LEU A 115 17.10 4.16 -3.14
CA LEU A 115 17.53 3.77 -1.80
C LEU A 115 17.88 2.28 -1.73
N LEU A 116 17.02 1.40 -2.24
CA LEU A 116 17.27 -0.05 -2.28
C LEU A 116 18.49 -0.41 -3.12
N ALA A 117 18.69 0.25 -4.26
CA ALA A 117 19.88 0.05 -5.09
C ALA A 117 21.16 0.46 -4.33
N CYS A 118 21.15 1.63 -3.69
CA CYS A 118 22.29 2.09 -2.87
C CYS A 118 22.56 1.15 -1.69
N LEU A 119 21.51 0.64 -1.04
CA LEU A 119 21.61 -0.32 0.04
C LEU A 119 22.29 -1.62 -0.43
N ALA A 120 21.89 -2.14 -1.59
CA ALA A 120 22.50 -3.32 -2.19
C ALA A 120 23.97 -3.09 -2.57
N LEU A 121 24.32 -1.93 -3.13
CA LEU A 121 25.71 -1.56 -3.46
C LEU A 121 26.58 -1.52 -2.20
N ASP A 122 26.13 -0.84 -1.15
CA ASP A 122 26.88 -0.73 0.10
C ASP A 122 27.01 -2.06 0.84
N TRP A 123 26.04 -2.95 0.67
CA TRP A 123 26.12 -4.33 1.17
C TRP A 123 27.16 -5.15 0.41
N LEU A 124 27.18 -5.03 -0.92
CA LEU A 124 28.21 -5.65 -1.76
C LEU A 124 29.61 -5.18 -1.34
N ASP A 125 29.75 -3.88 -1.16
CA ASP A 125 31.02 -3.22 -0.80
C ASP A 125 31.33 -3.28 0.72
N ARG A 126 30.54 -4.04 1.49
CA ARG A 126 30.68 -4.26 2.95
C ARG A 126 30.79 -2.97 3.77
N SER A 127 30.15 -1.90 3.31
CA SER A 127 30.26 -0.53 3.84
C SER A 127 29.01 -0.01 4.56
N LEU A 128 27.98 -0.85 4.74
CA LEU A 128 26.69 -0.47 5.35
C LEU A 128 26.86 0.28 6.69
N TRP A 129 27.62 -0.26 7.65
CA TRP A 129 27.71 0.34 8.99
C TRP A 129 28.70 1.49 9.11
N ALA A 130 29.60 1.64 8.14
CA ALA A 130 30.48 2.81 8.08
C ALA A 130 29.67 4.08 7.74
N ARG A 131 28.52 3.92 7.10
CA ARG A 131 27.67 4.99 6.61
C ARG A 131 26.57 5.31 7.62
N TRP A 132 26.60 6.52 8.16
CA TRP A 132 25.74 6.93 9.28
C TRP A 132 24.25 6.89 8.95
N TRP A 133 23.86 7.14 7.69
CA TRP A 133 22.45 7.22 7.31
C TRP A 133 21.76 5.86 7.36
N TRP A 134 22.45 4.75 7.06
CA TRP A 134 21.88 3.40 7.20
C TRP A 134 21.53 3.07 8.66
N ARG A 135 22.32 3.56 9.61
CA ARG A 135 22.02 3.44 11.05
C ARG A 135 20.80 4.26 11.46
N SER A 136 20.59 5.41 10.82
CA SER A 136 19.43 6.26 11.07
C SER A 136 18.14 5.69 10.47
N ILE A 137 18.24 5.12 9.25
CA ILE A 137 17.13 4.48 8.54
C ILE A 137 16.76 3.16 9.25
N PHE A 138 17.75 2.32 9.56
CA PHE A 138 17.59 0.97 10.09
C PHE A 138 18.25 0.76 11.47
N PRO A 139 17.77 1.41 12.55
CA PRO A 139 18.46 1.45 13.85
C PRO A 139 18.51 0.12 14.62
N ARG A 140 17.78 -0.92 14.17
CA ARG A 140 17.69 -2.24 14.80
C ARG A 140 17.67 -3.40 13.79
N ALA A 141 18.23 -3.17 12.60
CA ALA A 141 18.21 -4.21 11.56
C ALA A 141 19.14 -5.38 11.91
N ASP A 142 18.64 -6.59 11.69
CA ASP A 142 19.48 -7.78 11.64
C ASP A 142 20.32 -7.75 10.36
N LEU A 143 21.63 -7.85 10.54
CA LEU A 143 22.64 -7.81 9.49
C LEU A 143 22.45 -8.87 8.41
N GLY A 144 22.05 -10.08 8.80
CA GLY A 144 21.87 -11.18 7.87
C GLY A 144 20.61 -11.03 7.03
N ARG A 145 19.61 -10.31 7.54
CA ARG A 145 18.27 -10.21 6.94
C ARG A 145 17.90 -8.83 6.41
N LEU A 146 18.72 -7.80 6.65
CA LEU A 146 18.43 -6.42 6.24
C LEU A 146 18.09 -6.31 4.75
N ILE A 147 18.87 -6.94 3.87
CA ILE A 147 18.63 -6.88 2.43
C ILE A 147 17.30 -7.55 2.05
N PRO A 148 17.07 -8.84 2.31
CA PRO A 148 15.79 -9.46 1.95
C PRO A 148 14.60 -8.77 2.61
N THR A 149 14.69 -8.38 3.88
CA THR A 149 13.60 -7.69 4.58
C THR A 149 13.27 -6.35 3.94
N ALA A 150 14.28 -5.49 3.68
CA ALA A 150 14.04 -4.18 3.07
C ALA A 150 13.43 -4.30 1.66
N PHE A 151 13.91 -5.28 0.87
CA PHE A 151 13.41 -5.51 -0.48
C PHE A 151 11.99 -6.13 -0.51
N VAL A 152 11.65 -7.01 0.43
CA VAL A 152 10.31 -7.60 0.56
C VAL A 152 9.29 -6.55 1.00
N GLU A 153 9.65 -5.72 1.97
CA GLU A 153 8.77 -4.65 2.46
C GLU A 153 8.51 -3.60 1.38
N SER A 154 9.52 -3.24 0.60
CA SER A 154 9.41 -2.32 -0.55
C SER A 154 9.31 -3.05 -1.89
N ALA A 155 8.54 -4.14 -1.95
CA ALA A 155 8.39 -4.96 -3.16
C ALA A 155 7.96 -4.20 -4.44
N PRO A 156 7.10 -3.16 -4.39
CA PRO A 156 6.77 -2.36 -5.58
C PRO A 156 7.98 -1.68 -6.24
N ASP A 157 8.99 -1.28 -5.45
CA ASP A 157 10.18 -0.56 -5.92
C ASP A 157 11.32 -1.49 -6.34
N LEU A 158 11.27 -2.75 -5.94
CA LEU A 158 12.30 -3.76 -6.21
C LEU A 158 12.63 -3.88 -7.70
N PRO A 159 11.67 -3.96 -8.64
CA PRO A 159 12.00 -4.06 -10.07
C PRO A 159 12.85 -2.90 -10.59
N ALA A 160 12.56 -1.67 -10.15
CA ALA A 160 13.31 -0.48 -10.53
C ALA A 160 14.70 -0.43 -9.86
N ALA A 161 14.82 -0.96 -8.64
CA ALA A 161 16.10 -1.10 -7.95
C ALA A 161 17.03 -2.10 -8.68
N LEU A 162 16.50 -3.26 -9.10
CA LEU A 162 17.26 -4.26 -9.87
C LEU A 162 17.68 -3.74 -11.25
N GLU A 163 16.80 -3.02 -11.95
CA GLU A 163 17.13 -2.35 -13.21
C GLU A 163 18.28 -1.33 -13.00
N THR A 164 18.30 -0.62 -11.89
CA THR A 164 19.38 0.30 -11.54
C THR A 164 20.70 -0.42 -11.26
N LEU A 165 20.69 -1.53 -10.51
CA LEU A 165 21.88 -2.37 -10.31
C LEU A 165 22.41 -2.94 -11.62
N LEU A 166 21.52 -3.27 -12.56
CA LEU A 166 21.89 -3.77 -13.88
C LEU A 166 22.56 -2.69 -14.73
N ARG A 167 22.00 -1.47 -14.76
CA ARG A 167 22.61 -0.31 -15.45
C ARG A 167 24.00 0.01 -14.92
N LEU A 168 24.25 -0.21 -13.63
CA LEU A 168 25.55 -0.03 -12.99
C LEU A 168 26.49 -1.24 -13.13
N GLY A 169 26.05 -2.32 -13.78
CA GLY A 169 26.84 -3.54 -13.97
C GLY A 169 27.04 -4.37 -12.69
N ARG A 170 26.31 -4.08 -11.60
CA ARG A 170 26.45 -4.74 -10.29
C ARG A 170 25.40 -5.82 -10.02
N ALA A 171 24.40 -5.98 -10.90
CA ALA A 171 23.38 -7.03 -10.79
C ALA A 171 23.95 -8.47 -10.71
N PRO A 172 24.99 -8.87 -11.47
CA PRO A 172 25.56 -10.22 -11.34
C PRO A 172 26.15 -10.50 -9.96
N ASP A 173 26.83 -9.52 -9.36
CA ASP A 173 27.45 -9.66 -8.04
C ASP A 173 26.38 -9.76 -6.95
N PHE A 174 25.31 -8.96 -7.08
CA PHE A 174 24.14 -9.04 -6.22
C PHE A 174 23.47 -10.41 -6.31
N ALA A 175 23.19 -10.87 -7.53
CA ALA A 175 22.54 -12.14 -7.79
C ALA A 175 23.33 -13.34 -7.23
N ARG A 176 24.66 -13.35 -7.39
CA ARG A 176 25.51 -14.44 -6.87
C ARG A 176 25.58 -14.49 -5.34
N ARG A 177 25.33 -13.37 -4.66
CA ARG A 177 25.42 -13.28 -3.20
C ARG A 177 24.09 -13.55 -2.50
N LEU A 178 22.98 -13.57 -3.25
CA LEU A 178 21.65 -13.85 -2.73
C LEU A 178 21.43 -15.37 -2.63
N ASP A 179 20.91 -15.82 -1.49
CA ASP A 179 20.52 -17.23 -1.32
C ASP A 179 19.14 -17.52 -1.97
N ALA A 180 18.84 -18.79 -2.20
CA ALA A 180 17.60 -19.22 -2.85
C ALA A 180 16.34 -18.84 -2.04
N ALA A 181 16.41 -18.91 -0.71
CA ALA A 181 15.27 -18.64 0.17
C ALA A 181 14.88 -17.15 0.12
N SER A 182 15.86 -16.27 0.26
CA SER A 182 15.71 -14.81 0.14
C SER A 182 15.22 -14.40 -1.24
N ALA A 183 15.78 -15.00 -2.30
CA ALA A 183 15.34 -14.73 -3.67
C ALA A 183 13.88 -15.14 -3.90
N ARG A 184 13.48 -16.29 -3.34
CA ARG A 184 12.10 -16.78 -3.36
C ARG A 184 11.15 -15.86 -2.59
N GLU A 185 11.52 -15.42 -1.39
CA GLU A 185 10.74 -14.48 -0.58
C GLU A 185 10.53 -13.15 -1.33
N MET A 186 11.60 -12.60 -1.90
CA MET A 186 11.55 -11.37 -2.70
C MET A 186 10.68 -11.53 -3.96
N LEU A 187 10.80 -12.65 -4.68
CA LEU A 187 9.99 -12.92 -5.86
C LEU A 187 8.52 -13.03 -5.51
N LEU A 188 8.18 -13.76 -4.44
CA LEU A 188 6.79 -13.88 -3.97
C LEU A 188 6.21 -12.51 -3.61
N ALA A 189 6.98 -11.67 -2.92
CA ALA A 189 6.56 -10.32 -2.57
C ALA A 189 6.28 -9.45 -3.81
N VAL A 190 7.12 -9.55 -4.85
CA VAL A 190 6.89 -8.86 -6.14
C VAL A 190 5.63 -9.36 -6.82
N LEU A 191 5.43 -10.68 -6.92
CA LEU A 191 4.24 -11.22 -7.58
C LEU A 191 2.95 -10.73 -6.90
N ARG A 192 2.94 -10.63 -5.58
CA ARG A 192 1.78 -10.12 -4.81
C ARG A 192 1.62 -8.62 -4.96
N ALA A 193 2.70 -7.85 -4.88
CA ALA A 193 2.65 -6.39 -5.03
C ALA A 193 2.14 -5.93 -6.40
N PHE A 194 2.35 -6.74 -7.44
CA PHE A 194 1.91 -6.44 -8.82
C PHE A 194 0.66 -7.21 -9.27
N ASP A 195 0.02 -7.95 -8.35
CA ASP A 195 -1.17 -8.79 -8.58
C ASP A 195 -1.00 -9.79 -9.75
N LEU A 196 -0.05 -10.73 -9.58
CA LEU A 196 0.31 -11.74 -10.58
C LEU A 196 -0.01 -13.18 -10.13
N PRO A 197 -1.28 -13.52 -9.85
CA PRO A 197 -1.65 -14.81 -9.27
C PRO A 197 -1.37 -16.00 -10.19
N ALA A 198 -1.45 -15.84 -11.52
CA ALA A 198 -1.11 -16.91 -12.46
C ALA A 198 0.37 -17.34 -12.34
N LEU A 199 1.28 -16.37 -12.20
CA LEU A 199 2.70 -16.62 -12.01
C LEU A 199 3.02 -17.15 -10.61
N GLU A 200 2.34 -16.67 -9.56
CA GLU A 200 2.52 -17.19 -8.20
C GLU A 200 2.15 -18.68 -8.16
N ARG A 201 1.03 -19.07 -8.77
CA ARG A 201 0.62 -20.48 -8.89
C ARG A 201 1.65 -21.30 -9.66
N ALA A 202 2.08 -20.82 -10.84
CA ALA A 202 3.04 -21.48 -11.70
C ALA A 202 4.40 -21.74 -11.02
N LEU A 203 4.88 -20.78 -10.24
CA LEU A 203 6.22 -20.81 -9.64
C LEU A 203 6.28 -21.46 -8.26
N PHE A 204 5.18 -21.40 -7.48
CA PHE A 204 5.21 -21.75 -6.07
C PHE A 204 4.20 -22.80 -5.63
N LEU A 205 3.16 -23.10 -6.42
CA LEU A 205 2.24 -24.20 -6.09
C LEU A 205 2.64 -25.49 -6.83
N PRO A 206 2.52 -26.65 -6.18
CA PRO A 206 2.53 -27.92 -6.90
C PRO A 206 1.30 -27.99 -7.82
N ASP A 207 1.46 -28.58 -9.02
CA ASP A 207 0.33 -28.83 -9.93
C ASP A 207 -0.78 -29.55 -9.15
N PRO A 208 -2.06 -29.11 -9.23
CA PRO A 208 -3.13 -29.93 -8.72
C PRO A 208 -3.12 -31.27 -9.49
N PRO A 209 -3.40 -32.41 -8.82
CA PRO A 209 -3.60 -33.66 -9.53
C PRO A 209 -4.72 -33.42 -10.54
N ARG A 210 -4.44 -33.66 -11.83
CA ARG A 210 -5.43 -33.52 -12.90
C ARG A 210 -6.62 -34.41 -12.57
N VAL A 211 -7.71 -33.80 -12.09
CA VAL A 211 -8.97 -34.52 -11.93
C VAL A 211 -9.46 -34.82 -13.35
N GLU A 212 -9.60 -36.11 -13.58
CA GLU A 212 -9.99 -36.80 -14.79
C GLU A 212 -11.35 -36.30 -15.33
N GLN A 213 -11.36 -35.14 -15.98
CA GLN A 213 -12.50 -34.63 -16.75
C GLN A 213 -12.52 -35.27 -18.15
N GLU A 214 -12.60 -36.60 -18.21
CA GLU A 214 -12.88 -37.33 -19.46
C GLU A 214 -14.06 -38.31 -19.36
N ARG A 215 -14.80 -38.35 -18.25
CA ARG A 215 -15.91 -39.31 -18.10
C ARG A 215 -17.33 -38.76 -18.21
N SER A 216 -17.52 -37.50 -18.60
CA SER A 216 -18.87 -36.91 -18.69
C SER A 216 -19.17 -36.25 -20.03
N ARG A 217 -18.78 -36.88 -21.15
CA ARG A 217 -19.34 -36.61 -22.49
C ARG A 217 -19.37 -37.87 -23.36
N ARG A 218 -20.01 -38.94 -22.87
CA ARG A 218 -20.61 -39.94 -23.76
C ARG A 218 -22.03 -40.22 -23.26
N GLN A 219 -22.97 -39.54 -23.92
CA GLN A 219 -24.40 -39.74 -23.79
C GLN A 219 -24.78 -41.17 -24.15
N ASP A 220 -25.77 -41.65 -23.39
CA ASP A 220 -26.68 -42.74 -23.71
C ASP A 220 -27.20 -42.68 -25.15
N VAL A 221 -27.30 -43.84 -25.82
CA VAL A 221 -28.41 -44.31 -26.69
C VAL A 221 -28.21 -45.83 -26.94
N PRO A 222 -29.27 -46.64 -27.05
CA PRO A 222 -29.32 -47.99 -26.48
C PRO A 222 -28.97 -49.14 -27.44
N VAL A 223 -28.76 -50.28 -26.78
CA VAL A 223 -28.53 -51.64 -27.27
C VAL A 223 -29.53 -52.07 -28.36
N ALA A 224 -29.00 -52.55 -29.48
CA ALA A 224 -29.66 -53.53 -30.35
C ALA A 224 -28.71 -54.71 -30.61
N ARG A 225 -29.21 -55.91 -30.32
CA ARG A 225 -28.63 -57.23 -30.57
C ARG A 225 -28.16 -57.38 -32.03
N ASN A 226 -26.97 -57.98 -32.22
CA ASN A 226 -26.85 -59.27 -32.90
C ASN A 226 -25.43 -59.88 -32.83
N GLN A 227 -25.41 -61.10 -32.29
CA GLN A 227 -24.57 -62.32 -32.46
C GLN A 227 -23.07 -62.28 -32.83
N PRO A 228 -22.30 -63.29 -32.33
CA PRO A 228 -20.85 -63.36 -32.44
C PRO A 228 -20.39 -64.14 -33.68
N GLN A 229 -19.31 -63.70 -34.33
CA GLN A 229 -18.52 -64.55 -35.22
C GLN A 229 -17.03 -64.38 -34.97
N ASP A 230 -16.44 -65.48 -34.50
CA ASP A 230 -15.02 -65.78 -34.49
C ASP A 230 -14.41 -65.66 -35.89
N VAL A 231 -13.35 -64.88 -36.04
CA VAL A 231 -12.31 -65.16 -37.03
C VAL A 231 -10.96 -64.60 -36.57
N ALA A 232 -10.01 -65.52 -36.45
CA ALA A 232 -8.63 -65.31 -36.09
C ALA A 232 -7.92 -64.32 -37.03
N VAL A 233 -7.10 -63.44 -36.47
CA VAL A 233 -6.16 -62.61 -37.24
C VAL A 233 -4.75 -62.84 -36.73
N ALA A 234 -3.93 -63.38 -37.62
CA ALA A 234 -2.52 -63.67 -37.46
C ALA A 234 -1.69 -62.38 -37.27
N TYR A 235 -0.65 -62.51 -36.46
CA TYR A 235 0.38 -61.50 -36.23
C TYR A 235 1.13 -61.16 -37.53
N HIS A 236 1.28 -59.87 -37.81
CA HIS A 236 2.33 -59.34 -38.70
C HIS A 236 3.00 -58.17 -37.98
N GLU A 237 4.21 -58.44 -37.46
CA GLU A 237 5.15 -57.42 -36.99
C GLU A 237 5.52 -56.50 -38.16
N LYS A 238 5.09 -55.24 -38.10
CA LYS A 238 5.68 -54.16 -38.91
C LYS A 238 6.50 -53.26 -37.99
N LYS A 239 7.82 -53.43 -38.10
CA LYS A 239 8.86 -52.50 -37.64
C LYS A 239 8.48 -51.05 -38.00
N ILE A 240 8.28 -50.22 -36.97
CA ILE A 240 8.24 -48.77 -37.09
C ILE A 240 9.69 -48.28 -36.91
N PRO A 241 10.24 -47.46 -37.84
CA PRO A 241 11.60 -46.98 -37.73
C PRO A 241 11.72 -45.92 -36.62
N GLU A 242 12.73 -46.06 -35.77
CA GLU A 242 13.16 -45.05 -34.81
C GLU A 242 13.55 -43.77 -35.56
N ARG A 243 12.75 -42.72 -35.38
CA ARG A 243 13.14 -41.35 -35.67
C ARG A 243 12.93 -40.54 -34.39
N THR A 244 13.93 -40.58 -33.51
CA THR A 244 14.05 -39.72 -32.35
C THR A 244 14.60 -38.37 -32.82
N ASP A 245 13.71 -37.51 -33.33
CA ASP A 245 14.03 -36.08 -33.39
C ASP A 245 14.12 -35.57 -31.94
N PRO A 246 15.20 -34.88 -31.54
CA PRO A 246 15.35 -34.36 -30.18
C PRO A 246 14.23 -33.35 -29.93
N VAL A 247 13.38 -33.64 -28.95
CA VAL A 247 12.33 -32.72 -28.46
C VAL A 247 12.98 -31.36 -28.22
N ALA A 248 12.60 -30.37 -29.05
CA ALA A 248 13.13 -29.01 -28.95
C ALA A 248 12.92 -28.50 -27.52
N ARG A 249 14.00 -28.06 -26.86
CA ARG A 249 13.90 -27.50 -25.51
C ARG A 249 12.95 -26.30 -25.56
N PRO A 250 12.00 -26.18 -24.62
CA PRO A 250 11.13 -25.01 -24.55
C PRO A 250 11.99 -23.74 -24.53
N GLU A 251 11.61 -22.75 -25.34
CA GLU A 251 12.31 -21.47 -25.46
C GLU A 251 12.33 -20.72 -24.13
N ASN A 252 13.44 -20.07 -23.84
CA ASN A 252 13.59 -19.28 -22.62
C ASN A 252 12.71 -18.02 -22.68
N PRO A 253 11.73 -17.86 -21.77
CA PRO A 253 10.77 -16.75 -21.82
C PRO A 253 11.41 -15.37 -21.59
N PHE A 254 12.64 -15.30 -21.05
CA PHE A 254 13.34 -14.05 -20.79
C PHE A 254 14.24 -13.60 -21.95
N GLU A 255 14.57 -14.47 -22.89
CA GLU A 255 15.67 -14.26 -23.85
C GLU A 255 15.53 -13.00 -24.70
N THR A 256 14.31 -12.66 -25.11
CA THR A 256 14.05 -11.49 -25.99
C THR A 256 14.00 -10.15 -25.24
N ILE A 257 13.52 -10.14 -24.00
CA ILE A 257 13.17 -8.89 -23.28
C ILE A 257 14.09 -8.65 -22.06
N ALA A 258 14.57 -9.72 -21.44
CA ALA A 258 15.50 -9.71 -20.30
C ALA A 258 16.65 -10.72 -20.53
N PRO A 259 17.44 -10.58 -21.62
CA PRO A 259 18.52 -11.50 -21.94
C PRO A 259 19.56 -11.60 -20.82
N GLU A 260 19.69 -10.56 -19.99
CA GLU A 260 20.65 -10.50 -18.90
C GLU A 260 20.37 -11.55 -17.80
N ALA A 261 19.09 -11.87 -17.57
CA ALA A 261 18.72 -12.96 -16.66
C ALA A 261 19.11 -14.34 -17.23
N SER A 262 19.27 -14.43 -18.55
CA SER A 262 19.58 -15.66 -19.27
C SER A 262 21.08 -15.84 -19.52
N SER A 263 21.79 -14.74 -19.74
CA SER A 263 23.23 -14.72 -20.02
C SER A 263 24.08 -14.97 -18.78
N MET A 264 23.53 -14.76 -17.58
CA MET A 264 24.22 -15.02 -16.32
C MET A 264 24.23 -16.52 -15.99
N THR A 265 25.34 -17.18 -16.35
CA THR A 265 25.57 -18.60 -16.06
C THR A 265 25.81 -18.85 -14.57
N GLY A 266 25.29 -19.98 -14.06
CA GLY A 266 25.53 -20.43 -12.68
C GLY A 266 24.62 -19.80 -11.62
N LEU A 267 23.61 -19.02 -12.01
CA LEU A 267 22.60 -18.52 -11.07
C LEU A 267 21.62 -19.61 -10.65
N LEU A 268 21.26 -19.59 -9.36
CA LEU A 268 20.17 -20.37 -8.79
C LEU A 268 18.85 -20.07 -9.52
N PRO A 269 17.95 -21.05 -9.72
CA PRO A 269 16.68 -20.86 -10.41
C PRO A 269 15.84 -19.71 -9.82
N GLU A 270 15.76 -19.61 -8.50
CA GLU A 270 14.98 -18.61 -7.78
C GLU A 270 15.50 -17.19 -8.05
N VAL A 271 16.82 -17.01 -8.02
CA VAL A 271 17.49 -15.74 -8.32
C VAL A 271 17.27 -15.36 -9.78
N ARG A 272 17.34 -16.32 -10.70
CA ARG A 272 17.09 -16.10 -12.12
C ARG A 272 15.66 -15.66 -12.39
N ASN A 273 14.69 -16.31 -11.76
CA ASN A 273 13.28 -15.97 -11.88
C ASN A 273 12.99 -14.58 -11.30
N LEU A 274 13.57 -14.26 -10.14
CA LEU A 274 13.47 -12.93 -9.53
C LEU A 274 13.95 -11.85 -10.50
N LEU A 275 15.17 -12.01 -11.04
CA LEU A 275 15.75 -11.03 -11.97
C LEU A 275 14.95 -10.95 -13.27
N GLY A 276 14.59 -12.09 -13.86
CA GLY A 276 13.83 -12.15 -15.11
C GLY A 276 12.46 -11.50 -15.00
N VAL A 277 11.67 -11.88 -13.99
CA VAL A 277 10.32 -11.31 -13.76
C VAL A 277 10.39 -9.83 -13.42
N ALA A 278 11.34 -9.40 -12.59
CA ALA A 278 11.52 -7.99 -12.25
C ALA A 278 11.85 -7.13 -13.48
N LEU A 279 12.79 -7.55 -14.33
CA LEU A 279 13.14 -6.83 -15.55
C LEU A 279 11.98 -6.82 -16.56
N MET A 280 11.30 -7.96 -16.69
CA MET A 280 10.11 -8.08 -17.54
C MET A 280 8.97 -7.15 -17.09
N LEU A 281 8.76 -6.96 -15.78
CA LEU A 281 7.77 -6.00 -15.25
C LEU A 281 8.08 -4.56 -15.65
N ARG A 282 9.36 -4.19 -15.75
CA ARG A 282 9.80 -2.85 -16.16
C ARG A 282 9.69 -2.63 -17.67
N ARG A 283 9.94 -3.67 -18.46
CA ARG A 283 10.09 -3.56 -19.93
C ARG A 283 8.83 -3.98 -20.71
N ALA A 284 8.08 -4.95 -20.20
CA ALA A 284 6.91 -5.53 -20.87
C ALA A 284 5.85 -6.05 -19.87
N PRO A 285 5.24 -5.17 -19.06
CA PRO A 285 4.30 -5.56 -18.00
C PRO A 285 3.05 -6.28 -18.52
N ALA A 286 2.60 -6.00 -19.75
CA ALA A 286 1.47 -6.69 -20.37
C ALA A 286 1.77 -8.17 -20.65
N VAL A 287 3.01 -8.49 -21.03
CA VAL A 287 3.44 -9.87 -21.30
C VAL A 287 3.48 -10.67 -20.00
N VAL A 288 4.04 -10.09 -18.92
CA VAL A 288 4.11 -10.74 -17.61
C VAL A 288 2.74 -11.09 -17.05
N ARG A 289 1.73 -10.24 -17.31
CA ARG A 289 0.34 -10.46 -16.85
C ARG A 289 -0.41 -11.54 -17.64
N SER A 290 0.12 -11.99 -18.77
CA SER A 290 -0.54 -13.01 -19.59
C SER A 290 -0.42 -14.40 -18.97
N GLU A 291 -1.45 -15.22 -19.11
CA GLU A 291 -1.39 -16.64 -18.70
C GLU A 291 -0.40 -17.44 -19.57
N GLU A 292 -0.24 -17.05 -20.84
CA GLU A 292 0.71 -17.66 -21.77
C GLU A 292 2.14 -17.58 -21.24
N PHE A 293 2.54 -16.41 -20.71
CA PHE A 293 3.85 -16.23 -20.11
C PHE A 293 4.07 -17.14 -18.90
N ALA A 294 3.07 -17.30 -18.03
CA ALA A 294 3.13 -18.22 -16.89
C ALA A 294 3.31 -19.68 -17.33
N VAL A 295 2.58 -20.12 -18.36
CA VAL A 295 2.72 -21.47 -18.93
C VAL A 295 4.11 -21.69 -19.53
N ARG A 296 4.61 -20.74 -20.31
CA ARG A 296 5.96 -20.81 -20.92
C ARG A 296 7.06 -20.88 -19.87
N LEU A 297 6.96 -20.09 -18.80
CA LEU A 297 7.94 -20.09 -17.71
C LEU A 297 7.97 -21.44 -16.97
N THR A 298 6.81 -22.03 -16.69
CA THR A 298 6.72 -23.36 -16.07
C THR A 298 7.33 -24.45 -16.95
N ALA A 299 6.99 -24.46 -18.24
CA ALA A 299 7.51 -25.44 -19.20
C ALA A 299 9.05 -25.36 -19.30
N TRP A 300 9.59 -24.15 -19.36
CA TRP A 300 11.03 -23.92 -19.39
C TRP A 300 11.74 -24.38 -18.10
N GLN A 301 11.16 -24.13 -16.93
CA GLN A 301 11.71 -24.61 -15.65
C GLN A 301 11.68 -26.13 -15.53
N ALA A 302 10.61 -26.79 -16.00
CA ALA A 302 10.48 -28.24 -15.98
C ALA A 302 11.57 -28.91 -16.84
N ALA A 303 11.88 -28.33 -18.01
CA ALA A 303 12.95 -28.81 -18.88
C ALA A 303 14.37 -28.61 -18.30
N GLY A 304 14.54 -27.64 -17.40
CA GLY A 304 15.80 -27.33 -16.73
C GLY A 304 16.09 -28.12 -15.44
N SER A 305 15.10 -28.85 -14.90
CA SER A 305 15.24 -29.60 -13.64
C SER A 305 15.27 -31.12 -13.90
N PRO A 306 16.41 -31.81 -13.65
CA PRO A 306 16.53 -33.25 -13.91
C PRO A 306 15.57 -34.10 -13.06
N LEU A 307 15.11 -33.59 -11.91
CA LEU A 307 14.15 -34.24 -11.02
C LEU A 307 12.69 -34.12 -11.51
N ARG A 308 12.34 -33.06 -12.26
CA ARG A 308 10.97 -32.81 -12.72
C ARG A 308 10.67 -33.48 -14.06
N ALA A 309 11.69 -33.65 -14.90
CA ALA A 309 11.62 -34.39 -16.17
C ALA A 309 11.33 -35.90 -15.99
N GLN A 310 11.65 -36.48 -14.84
CA GLN A 310 11.34 -37.90 -14.53
C GLN A 310 9.89 -38.11 -14.05
N MET A 311 9.21 -37.06 -13.58
CA MET A 311 7.81 -37.14 -13.13
C MET A 311 6.78 -36.89 -14.24
N PHE A 312 7.19 -36.35 -15.40
CA PHE A 312 6.29 -36.02 -16.50
C PHE A 312 6.92 -36.34 -17.86
N PRO A 313 6.60 -37.50 -18.49
CA PRO A 313 6.92 -37.68 -19.90
C PRO A 313 6.01 -36.78 -20.75
N ALA A 314 6.60 -36.08 -21.72
CA ALA A 314 5.88 -35.20 -22.65
C ALA A 314 4.83 -36.00 -23.45
N ALA A 315 3.58 -35.53 -23.46
CA ALA A 315 2.52 -36.06 -24.32
C ALA A 315 2.77 -35.63 -25.79
N PRO A 316 2.44 -36.47 -26.79
CA PRO A 316 2.72 -36.17 -28.19
C PRO A 316 1.80 -35.04 -28.70
N ALA A 317 2.38 -34.14 -29.47
CA ALA A 317 1.65 -33.10 -30.19
C ALA A 317 0.69 -33.74 -31.22
N ALA A 318 -0.61 -33.52 -31.05
CA ALA A 318 -1.61 -33.89 -32.04
C ALA A 318 -1.46 -32.98 -33.26
N GLY A 319 -1.03 -33.56 -34.38
CA GLY A 319 -0.89 -32.89 -35.66
C GLY A 319 -2.24 -32.44 -36.21
N VAL A 320 -2.33 -31.17 -36.57
CA VAL A 320 -3.37 -30.67 -37.46
C VAL A 320 -2.82 -30.77 -38.88
N SER A 321 -3.27 -31.79 -39.59
CA SER A 321 -3.16 -31.87 -41.05
C SER A 321 -4.44 -32.50 -41.58
N GLY A 322 -5.17 -31.70 -42.34
CA GLY A 322 -6.44 -32.07 -42.97
C GLY A 322 -6.75 -31.10 -44.09
N SER A 323 -6.03 -31.25 -45.20
CA SER A 323 -6.34 -30.66 -46.50
C SER A 323 -7.52 -31.38 -47.17
N ALA A 324 -8.46 -30.62 -47.74
CA ALA A 324 -9.31 -31.06 -48.84
C ALA A 324 -9.63 -29.87 -49.77
N GLN A 325 -9.06 -29.93 -50.99
CA GLN A 325 -9.51 -29.25 -52.22
C GLN A 325 -10.88 -29.83 -52.62
N GLY A 326 -11.80 -29.25 -53.39
CA GLY A 326 -11.99 -28.04 -54.23
C GLY A 326 -13.49 -28.06 -54.64
N GLY A 327 -14.10 -27.16 -55.39
CA GLY A 327 -13.66 -25.95 -56.09
C GLY A 327 -14.89 -25.16 -56.58
N GLU A 328 -14.58 -24.00 -57.18
CA GLU A 328 -15.35 -23.18 -58.12
C GLU A 328 -16.72 -22.60 -57.68
N ASP A 329 -16.76 -21.30 -57.38
CA ASP A 329 -17.20 -20.29 -58.37
C ASP A 329 -17.02 -18.87 -57.82
N VAL A 330 -16.43 -18.00 -58.65
CA VAL A 330 -16.32 -16.55 -58.43
C VAL A 330 -17.24 -15.87 -59.44
N PRO A 331 -18.00 -14.87 -59.00
CA PRO A 331 -17.87 -13.60 -59.72
C PRO A 331 -17.73 -12.38 -58.78
N VAL A 332 -17.01 -11.42 -59.34
CA VAL A 332 -16.64 -10.11 -58.81
C VAL A 332 -17.81 -9.12 -58.90
N ALA A 333 -18.10 -8.40 -57.80
CA ALA A 333 -18.68 -7.04 -57.75
C ALA A 333 -18.61 -6.56 -56.28
N LEU A 334 -17.64 -5.74 -55.88
CA LEU A 334 -17.65 -4.27 -55.90
C LEU A 334 -18.89 -3.61 -55.26
N ALA A 335 -18.60 -2.93 -54.14
CA ALA A 335 -19.27 -1.77 -53.56
C ALA A 335 -20.50 -1.97 -52.65
N GLU A 336 -20.43 -1.21 -51.55
CA GLU A 336 -21.51 -0.74 -50.68
C GLU A 336 -21.99 -1.65 -49.53
N ASN A 337 -21.43 -1.46 -48.34
CA ASN A 337 -22.16 -0.87 -47.19
C ASN A 337 -21.54 -1.21 -45.83
N ILE A 338 -20.44 -0.53 -45.48
CA ILE A 338 -20.23 -0.09 -44.10
C ILE A 338 -19.77 1.37 -44.16
N ARG A 339 -20.74 2.27 -44.43
CA ARG A 339 -20.60 3.71 -44.16
C ARG A 339 -21.33 4.04 -42.87
N SER A 340 -20.64 4.81 -42.02
CA SER A 340 -21.11 5.61 -40.88
C SER A 340 -21.36 4.81 -39.59
N ALA A 341 -20.78 5.14 -38.44
CA ALA A 341 -20.47 6.48 -37.93
C ALA A 341 -19.10 6.59 -37.24
N ALA A 342 -18.55 7.79 -37.36
CA ALA A 342 -17.23 8.22 -36.93
C ALA A 342 -17.13 8.44 -35.41
N SER A 343 -15.92 8.24 -34.88
CA SER A 343 -15.41 8.96 -33.70
C SER A 343 -14.09 9.66 -34.10
N PRO A 344 -13.95 10.97 -33.84
CA PRO A 344 -12.82 11.76 -34.32
C PRO A 344 -11.58 11.59 -33.45
N SER A 345 -10.43 11.65 -34.10
CA SER A 345 -9.12 11.86 -33.52
C SER A 345 -9.09 13.15 -32.68
N ARG A 346 -8.58 13.08 -31.45
CA ARG A 346 -8.10 14.27 -30.69
C ARG A 346 -6.65 14.09 -30.25
N GLN A 347 -5.91 15.16 -30.48
CA GLN A 347 -4.50 15.43 -30.16
C GLN A 347 -4.20 15.45 -28.64
N PRO A 348 -2.90 15.46 -28.25
CA PRO A 348 -2.45 15.23 -26.88
C PRO A 348 -2.56 16.49 -26.01
N GLY A 349 -2.97 16.33 -24.75
CA GLY A 349 -2.91 17.39 -23.74
C GLY A 349 -3.90 17.18 -22.58
N GLY A 350 -3.37 17.16 -21.35
CA GLY A 350 -4.13 17.24 -20.10
C GLY A 350 -4.20 15.92 -19.34
N GLU A 351 -3.39 15.77 -18.30
CA GLU A 351 -3.59 14.77 -17.24
C GLU A 351 -4.95 15.04 -16.58
N THR A 352 -5.96 14.25 -16.94
CA THR A 352 -7.23 14.22 -16.22
C THR A 352 -7.03 13.39 -14.96
N ILE A 353 -7.10 14.08 -13.82
CA ILE A 353 -7.24 13.49 -12.49
C ILE A 353 -8.38 12.45 -12.54
N VAL A 354 -8.07 11.22 -12.14
CA VAL A 354 -9.04 10.12 -12.10
C VAL A 354 -10.15 10.50 -11.12
N SER A 355 -11.34 10.82 -11.65
CA SER A 355 -12.56 11.02 -10.86
C SER A 355 -13.01 9.68 -10.27
N PRO A 356 -13.30 9.56 -8.97
CA PRO A 356 -13.83 8.33 -8.39
C PRO A 356 -15.27 8.06 -8.85
N ALA A 357 -15.68 6.79 -8.78
CA ALA A 357 -17.00 6.27 -9.16
C ALA A 357 -18.17 7.11 -8.60
N PRO A 358 -19.36 7.12 -9.24
CA PRO A 358 -20.47 7.98 -8.83
C PRO A 358 -20.90 7.65 -7.39
N LEU A 359 -20.70 8.63 -6.49
CA LEU A 359 -21.12 8.59 -5.10
C LEU A 359 -22.66 8.58 -5.04
N ALA A 360 -23.22 7.61 -4.32
CA ALA A 360 -24.66 7.33 -4.32
C ALA A 360 -25.23 7.69 -2.95
N GLN A 361 -25.89 8.85 -2.88
CA GLN A 361 -26.52 9.52 -1.72
C GLN A 361 -25.67 10.66 -1.14
N VAL A 362 -26.27 11.85 -1.14
CA VAL A 362 -25.69 13.08 -0.58
C VAL A 362 -26.54 13.53 0.60
N THR A 363 -25.92 13.67 1.76
CA THR A 363 -26.54 14.22 2.96
C THR A 363 -25.95 15.58 3.26
N GLN A 364 -26.78 16.61 3.24
CA GLN A 364 -26.40 17.95 3.73
C GLN A 364 -26.65 18.02 5.23
N THR A 365 -25.68 18.57 5.96
CA THR A 365 -25.73 18.73 7.42
C THR A 365 -25.08 20.04 7.82
N ASP A 366 -25.59 20.66 8.88
CA ASP A 366 -24.95 21.81 9.52
C ASP A 366 -23.92 21.40 10.59
N PHE A 367 -23.80 20.09 10.87
CA PHE A 367 -23.00 19.53 11.95
C PHE A 367 -21.92 18.54 11.47
N GLY A 368 -21.39 18.74 10.26
CA GLY A 368 -20.36 17.89 9.67
C GLY A 368 -19.09 17.78 10.51
N GLY A 369 -18.80 18.78 11.35
CA GLY A 369 -17.65 18.76 12.25
C GLY A 369 -17.66 17.61 13.26
N VAL A 370 -18.82 16.98 13.49
CA VAL A 370 -18.94 15.74 14.30
C VAL A 370 -18.04 14.62 13.77
N PHE A 371 -17.81 14.52 12.45
CA PHE A 371 -16.92 13.48 11.90
C PHE A 371 -15.46 13.65 12.34
N TYR A 372 -15.01 14.85 12.70
CA TYR A 372 -13.63 15.06 13.18
C TYR A 372 -13.36 14.37 14.52
N LEU A 373 -14.40 14.05 15.28
CA LEU A 373 -14.27 13.28 16.52
C LEU A 373 -13.75 11.86 16.27
N LEU A 374 -13.89 11.31 15.06
CA LEU A 374 -13.29 10.02 14.70
C LEU A 374 -11.76 10.04 14.81
N ASN A 375 -11.12 11.09 14.31
CA ASN A 375 -9.67 11.28 14.47
C ASN A 375 -9.28 11.34 15.95
N LEU A 376 -10.11 11.96 16.79
CA LEU A 376 -9.84 12.06 18.23
C LEU A 376 -9.95 10.69 18.93
N VAL A 377 -11.00 9.91 18.66
CA VAL A 377 -11.23 8.62 19.34
C VAL A 377 -10.25 7.55 18.85
N VAL A 378 -9.79 7.63 17.60
CA VAL A 378 -8.68 6.80 17.09
C VAL A 378 -7.36 7.21 17.74
N TYR A 379 -7.07 8.52 17.82
CA TYR A 379 -5.86 9.01 18.49
C TYR A 379 -5.77 8.62 19.96
N LEU A 380 -6.91 8.59 20.66
CA LEU A 380 -7.00 8.16 22.05
C LEU A 380 -7.07 6.64 22.23
N GLU A 381 -6.92 5.89 21.13
CA GLU A 381 -6.94 4.42 21.10
C GLU A 381 -8.25 3.82 21.67
N ILE A 382 -9.36 4.55 21.60
CA ILE A 382 -10.70 4.03 21.93
C ILE A 382 -11.14 3.04 20.85
N TYR A 383 -10.82 3.35 19.59
CA TYR A 383 -10.93 2.44 18.45
C TYR A 383 -9.57 2.21 17.80
N GLY A 384 -9.36 0.99 17.32
CA GLY A 384 -8.17 0.63 16.57
C GLY A 384 -8.22 1.16 15.13
N ASP A 385 -7.05 1.53 14.61
CA ASP A 385 -6.85 1.78 13.18
C ASP A 385 -6.42 0.49 12.45
N PHE A 386 -6.07 0.61 11.17
CA PHE A 386 -5.58 -0.53 10.36
C PHE A 386 -4.29 -1.18 10.90
N THR A 387 -3.57 -0.55 11.85
CA THR A 387 -2.37 -1.11 12.47
C THR A 387 -2.67 -2.05 13.64
N ARG A 388 -3.94 -2.11 14.11
CA ARG A 388 -4.38 -2.98 15.20
C ARG A 388 -5.69 -3.76 14.89
N PRO A 389 -5.74 -4.57 13.82
CA PRO A 389 -6.97 -5.24 13.38
C PRO A 389 -7.53 -6.27 14.40
N ALA A 390 -6.72 -6.75 15.35
CA ALA A 390 -7.14 -7.69 16.40
C ALA A 390 -7.72 -7.00 17.64
N GLN A 391 -7.74 -5.66 17.70
CA GLN A 391 -8.25 -4.87 18.82
C GLN A 391 -9.14 -3.75 18.26
N PRO A 392 -10.37 -4.06 17.82
CA PRO A 392 -11.25 -3.09 17.17
C PRO A 392 -11.60 -1.89 18.06
N GLY A 393 -11.52 -2.05 19.39
CA GLY A 393 -11.82 -1.02 20.37
C GLY A 393 -13.02 -1.40 21.22
N TRP A 394 -13.82 -0.41 21.60
CA TRP A 394 -15.08 -0.63 22.29
C TRP A 394 -16.10 -1.33 21.40
N ASP A 395 -16.98 -2.14 21.98
CA ASP A 395 -18.12 -2.78 21.29
C ASP A 395 -19.29 -1.81 21.03
N LEU A 396 -19.03 -0.51 21.15
CA LEU A 396 -19.94 0.56 20.75
C LEU A 396 -19.67 0.89 19.28
N SER A 397 -20.71 0.97 18.45
CA SER A 397 -20.57 1.49 17.09
C SER A 397 -19.93 2.88 17.10
N SER A 398 -18.92 3.11 16.26
CA SER A 398 -18.29 4.44 16.14
C SER A 398 -19.32 5.53 15.81
N TRP A 399 -20.35 5.18 15.04
CA TRP A 399 -21.45 6.07 14.65
C TRP A 399 -22.39 6.40 15.80
N ASP A 400 -22.64 5.44 16.69
CA ASP A 400 -23.40 5.68 17.92
C ASP A 400 -22.60 6.51 18.92
N LEU A 401 -21.28 6.33 19.02
CA LEU A 401 -20.43 7.20 19.83
C LEU A 401 -20.49 8.65 19.33
N LEU A 402 -20.41 8.87 18.01
CA LEU A 402 -20.60 10.20 17.43
C LEU A 402 -21.98 10.77 17.74
N SER A 403 -23.03 9.94 17.68
CA SER A 403 -24.40 10.36 18.02
C SER A 403 -24.52 10.79 19.47
N LEU A 404 -23.92 10.03 20.40
CA LEU A 404 -23.91 10.33 21.83
C LEU A 404 -23.14 11.61 22.15
N LEU A 405 -21.92 11.77 21.60
CA LEU A 405 -21.09 12.95 21.82
C LEU A 405 -21.69 14.20 21.16
N GLY A 406 -22.18 14.07 19.93
CA GLY A 406 -22.89 15.13 19.22
C GLY A 406 -24.13 15.58 19.99
N GLY A 407 -24.99 14.64 20.42
CA GLY A 407 -26.17 14.95 21.21
C GLY A 407 -25.85 15.57 22.57
N HIS A 408 -24.75 15.16 23.21
CA HIS A 408 -24.31 15.73 24.48
C HIS A 408 -23.83 17.19 24.35
N TRP A 409 -23.07 17.51 23.31
CA TRP A 409 -22.48 18.85 23.14
C TRP A 409 -23.33 19.84 22.33
N LEU A 410 -24.15 19.36 21.40
CA LEU A 410 -24.96 20.18 20.49
C LEU A 410 -26.45 20.20 20.86
N GLY A 411 -26.90 19.28 21.73
CA GLY A 411 -28.27 19.25 22.21
C GLY A 411 -29.28 18.86 21.14
N ASP A 412 -30.49 19.43 21.25
CA ASP A 412 -31.65 19.01 20.43
C ASP A 412 -31.57 19.50 18.98
N GLU A 413 -30.81 20.57 18.69
CA GLU A 413 -30.58 21.04 17.32
C GLU A 413 -29.87 20.00 16.45
N PHE A 414 -28.96 19.22 17.05
CA PHE A 414 -28.29 18.13 16.35
C PHE A 414 -29.22 16.94 16.09
N LYS A 415 -30.12 16.63 17.02
CA LYS A 415 -31.06 15.49 16.88
C LYS A 415 -32.10 15.72 15.78
N THR A 416 -32.34 16.96 15.39
CA THR A 416 -33.25 17.30 14.28
C THR A 416 -32.52 17.41 12.93
N ASP A 417 -31.18 17.39 12.92
CA ASP A 417 -30.38 17.44 11.71
C ASP A 417 -30.34 16.08 10.97
N ARG A 418 -30.12 16.12 9.66
CA ARG A 418 -30.05 14.91 8.82
C ARG A 418 -28.89 13.99 9.18
N LEU A 419 -27.82 14.53 9.78
CA LEU A 419 -26.69 13.74 10.26
C LEU A 419 -27.11 12.78 11.39
N TRP A 420 -28.09 13.13 12.22
CA TRP A 420 -28.62 12.22 13.24
C TRP A 420 -29.17 10.93 12.62
N LEU A 421 -29.97 11.08 11.56
CA LEU A 421 -30.55 9.95 10.81
C LEU A 421 -29.46 9.14 10.10
N LEU A 422 -28.51 9.82 9.45
CA LEU A 422 -27.39 9.17 8.78
C LEU A 422 -26.54 8.32 9.75
N LEU A 423 -26.24 8.83 10.95
CA LEU A 423 -25.46 8.09 11.94
C LEU A 423 -26.22 6.87 12.47
N ALA A 424 -27.54 6.94 12.62
CA ALA A 424 -28.37 5.79 12.96
C ALA A 424 -28.34 4.72 11.86
N ASP A 425 -28.52 5.13 10.60
CA ASP A 425 -28.44 4.22 9.44
C ASP A 425 -27.05 3.55 9.34
N LEU A 426 -25.96 4.31 9.53
CA LEU A 426 -24.60 3.79 9.53
C LEU A 426 -24.33 2.84 10.70
N ALA A 427 -24.98 3.04 11.85
CA ALA A 427 -24.93 2.12 12.99
C ALA A 427 -25.81 0.87 12.81
N GLY A 428 -26.67 0.82 11.77
CA GLY A 428 -27.67 -0.23 11.61
C GLY A 428 -28.78 -0.18 12.68
N ARG A 429 -29.03 1.01 13.24
CA ARG A 429 -29.97 1.25 14.34
C ARG A 429 -31.21 1.99 13.83
N ASP A 430 -32.39 1.68 14.38
CA ASP A 430 -33.59 2.49 14.10
C ASP A 430 -33.39 3.91 14.67
N PRO A 431 -33.64 4.99 13.91
CA PRO A 431 -33.44 6.35 14.39
C PRO A 431 -34.21 6.72 15.68
N GLN A 432 -35.27 5.98 16.03
CA GLN A 432 -36.03 6.16 17.27
C GLN A 432 -35.37 5.47 18.48
N ASP A 433 -34.55 4.45 18.26
CA ASP A 433 -33.85 3.76 19.33
C ASP A 433 -32.69 4.63 19.85
N PRO A 434 -32.46 4.71 21.18
CA PRO A 434 -31.37 5.51 21.72
C PRO A 434 -30.00 4.93 21.30
N PRO A 435 -29.04 5.77 20.87
CA PRO A 435 -27.71 5.30 20.52
C PRO A 435 -27.01 4.66 21.71
N GLY A 436 -26.35 3.51 21.51
CA GLY A 436 -25.61 2.83 22.56
C GLY A 436 -26.45 2.37 23.76
N ALA A 437 -27.74 2.08 23.58
CA ALA A 437 -28.69 1.73 24.65
C ALA A 437 -28.18 0.67 25.64
N ASP A 438 -27.47 -0.35 25.13
CA ASP A 438 -26.98 -1.50 25.89
C ASP A 438 -25.46 -1.44 26.17
N PHE A 439 -24.81 -0.33 25.81
CA PHE A 439 -23.37 -0.22 25.93
C PHE A 439 -22.93 0.20 27.34
N HIS A 440 -22.00 -0.58 27.88
CA HIS A 440 -21.22 -0.21 29.05
C HIS A 440 -19.72 -0.26 28.71
N PRO A 441 -18.93 0.76 29.08
CA PRO A 441 -17.51 0.73 28.81
C PRO A 441 -16.82 -0.36 29.64
N PRO A 442 -15.71 -0.93 29.15
CA PRO A 442 -14.99 -1.98 29.85
C PRO A 442 -14.43 -1.48 31.20
N PRO A 443 -14.31 -2.34 32.24
CA PRO A 443 -13.77 -1.93 33.53
C PRO A 443 -12.38 -1.30 33.41
N GLY A 444 -12.17 -0.13 34.03
CA GLY A 444 -10.89 0.57 34.05
C GLY A 444 -10.55 1.33 32.76
N TRP A 445 -11.53 1.55 31.87
CA TRP A 445 -11.37 2.34 30.65
C TRP A 445 -10.86 3.76 30.89
N GLU A 446 -11.01 4.30 32.11
CA GLU A 446 -10.57 5.64 32.51
C GLU A 446 -9.06 5.73 32.74
N ALA A 447 -8.39 4.61 33.01
CA ALA A 447 -6.99 4.57 33.43
C ALA A 447 -6.01 5.30 32.49
N PRO A 448 -6.14 5.21 31.14
CA PRO A 448 -5.27 5.93 30.20
C PRO A 448 -5.48 7.46 30.20
N PHE A 449 -6.56 7.94 30.84
CA PHE A 449 -7.03 9.32 30.74
C PHE A 449 -6.99 10.08 32.07
N LEU A 450 -6.46 9.48 33.13
CA LEU A 450 -6.40 10.09 34.47
C LEU A 450 -5.74 11.48 34.48
N GLN A 451 -4.78 11.72 33.58
CA GLN A 451 -4.12 13.02 33.43
C GLN A 451 -5.05 14.16 32.99
N PHE A 452 -6.24 13.85 32.46
CA PHE A 452 -7.22 14.84 32.02
C PHE A 452 -8.24 15.20 33.11
N GLY A 453 -8.16 14.54 34.27
CA GLY A 453 -9.09 14.73 35.39
C GLY A 453 -10.33 13.84 35.28
N LEU A 454 -10.70 13.22 36.40
CA LEU A 454 -11.94 12.47 36.53
C LEU A 454 -13.01 13.32 37.22
N LEU A 455 -14.25 13.16 36.75
CA LEU A 455 -15.45 13.67 37.38
C LEU A 455 -16.02 12.58 38.31
N PRO A 456 -16.02 12.80 39.63
CA PRO A 456 -16.57 11.82 40.57
C PRO A 456 -18.08 11.64 40.35
N ASP A 457 -18.54 10.39 40.47
CA ASP A 457 -19.95 9.98 40.40
C ASP A 457 -20.70 10.40 39.14
N ARG A 458 -20.00 10.55 38.01
CA ARG A 458 -20.63 10.87 36.72
C ARG A 458 -20.81 9.65 35.84
N PRO A 459 -21.89 9.60 35.02
CA PRO A 459 -22.04 8.58 34.00
C PRO A 459 -20.85 8.55 33.05
N TRP A 460 -20.56 7.39 32.47
CA TRP A 460 -19.39 7.21 31.61
C TRP A 460 -19.34 8.19 30.44
N LEU A 461 -20.49 8.55 29.87
CA LEU A 461 -20.57 9.48 28.75
C LEU A 461 -20.17 10.90 29.17
N GLU A 462 -20.64 11.38 30.32
CA GLU A 462 -20.24 12.68 30.87
C GLU A 462 -18.74 12.68 31.19
N GLN A 463 -18.24 11.58 31.76
CA GLN A 463 -16.82 11.39 32.05
C GLN A 463 -15.96 11.42 30.78
N LEU A 464 -16.38 10.71 29.73
CA LEU A 464 -15.68 10.66 28.45
C LEU A 464 -15.73 12.04 27.77
N ALA A 465 -16.90 12.67 27.71
CA ALA A 465 -17.05 14.00 27.15
C ALA A 465 -16.15 15.03 27.87
N HIS A 466 -16.00 14.93 29.19
CA HIS A 466 -15.06 15.77 29.94
C HIS A 466 -13.61 15.57 29.49
N ILE A 467 -13.16 14.31 29.38
CA ILE A 467 -11.81 13.95 28.93
C ILE A 467 -11.56 14.46 27.50
N LEU A 468 -12.50 14.20 26.59
CA LEU A 468 -12.39 14.60 25.19
C LEU A 468 -12.37 16.12 25.04
N ARG A 469 -13.21 16.83 25.80
CA ARG A 469 -13.22 18.31 25.82
C ARG A 469 -11.91 18.87 26.34
N ALA A 470 -11.37 18.32 27.44
CA ALA A 470 -10.07 18.74 27.95
C ALA A 470 -8.95 18.52 26.92
N ARG A 471 -8.97 17.38 26.21
CA ARG A 471 -8.00 17.08 25.16
C ARG A 471 -8.14 17.99 23.95
N LEU A 472 -9.37 18.25 23.50
CA LEU A 472 -9.67 19.14 22.39
C LEU A 472 -9.29 20.58 22.71
N ALA A 473 -9.62 21.08 23.90
CA ALA A 473 -9.22 22.42 24.35
C ALA A 473 -7.69 22.57 24.36
N LEU A 474 -6.95 21.53 24.79
CA LEU A 474 -5.50 21.51 24.71
C LEU A 474 -4.96 21.51 23.28
N ALA A 475 -5.64 20.82 22.35
CA ALA A 475 -5.21 20.71 20.95
C ALA A 475 -5.55 21.96 20.12
N LEU A 476 -6.74 22.53 20.33
CA LEU A 476 -7.29 23.65 19.57
C LEU A 476 -6.89 25.01 20.14
N GLY A 477 -6.55 25.09 21.44
CA GLY A 477 -6.20 26.34 22.11
C GLY A 477 -7.41 27.23 22.46
N PHE A 478 -8.63 26.74 22.23
CA PHE A 478 -9.89 27.35 22.66
C PHE A 478 -10.91 26.25 23.00
N ASP A 479 -11.95 26.61 23.73
CA ASP A 479 -12.97 25.69 24.22
C ASP A 479 -14.37 26.09 23.73
N ASP A 480 -14.57 26.04 22.41
CA ASP A 480 -15.83 26.31 21.72
C ASP A 480 -16.20 25.13 20.82
N LEU A 481 -16.56 24.01 21.47
CA LEU A 481 -16.94 22.78 20.79
C LEU A 481 -18.18 22.92 19.90
N PRO A 482 -19.26 23.62 20.31
CA PRO A 482 -20.41 23.80 19.44
C PRO A 482 -20.03 24.40 18.09
N ARG A 483 -19.21 25.46 18.08
CA ARG A 483 -18.71 26.05 16.83
C ARG A 483 -17.86 25.10 15.99
N LEU A 484 -17.05 24.27 16.65
CA LEU A 484 -16.20 23.27 15.97
C LEU A 484 -17.03 22.20 15.26
N LEU A 485 -18.11 21.75 15.92
CA LEU A 485 -18.92 20.63 15.45
C LEU A 485 -20.02 21.10 14.49
N SER A 486 -20.54 22.31 14.65
CA SER A 486 -21.48 22.99 13.76
C SER A 486 -20.81 23.54 12.49
N GLN A 487 -20.20 22.65 11.71
CA GLN A 487 -19.61 22.97 10.41
C GLN A 487 -20.49 22.42 9.27
N PRO A 488 -21.01 23.28 8.38
CA PRO A 488 -21.77 22.81 7.22
C PRO A 488 -20.95 21.89 6.33
N ALA A 489 -21.53 20.76 5.93
CA ALA A 489 -20.88 19.77 5.09
C ALA A 489 -21.84 19.02 4.17
N GLN A 490 -21.29 18.45 3.11
CA GLN A 490 -21.95 17.47 2.25
C GLN A 490 -21.29 16.12 2.44
N VAL A 491 -22.06 15.13 2.89
CA VAL A 491 -21.60 13.76 3.10
C VAL A 491 -22.04 12.92 1.92
N PHE A 492 -21.08 12.29 1.26
CA PHE A 492 -21.30 11.39 0.15
C PHE A 492 -21.02 9.96 0.61
N LEU A 493 -21.98 9.08 0.40
CA LEU A 493 -21.87 7.68 0.78
C LEU A 493 -21.74 6.78 -0.46
N ALA A 494 -20.92 5.74 -0.34
CA ALA A 494 -20.87 4.60 -1.24
C ALA A 494 -20.77 3.32 -0.40
N SER A 495 -20.78 2.14 -1.04
CA SER A 495 -20.87 0.85 -0.33
C SER A 495 -19.84 0.61 0.76
N THR A 496 -18.65 1.21 0.66
CA THR A 496 -17.53 1.07 1.63
C THR A 496 -16.74 2.36 1.82
N ARG A 497 -17.27 3.50 1.35
CA ARG A 497 -16.57 4.79 1.34
C ARG A 497 -17.51 5.91 1.77
N LEU A 498 -16.99 6.81 2.61
CA LEU A 498 -17.66 7.99 3.10
C LEU A 498 -16.76 9.21 2.86
N ASP A 499 -17.21 10.14 2.04
CA ASP A 499 -16.50 11.39 1.74
C ASP A 499 -17.25 12.55 2.37
N VAL A 500 -16.59 13.35 3.21
CA VAL A 500 -17.17 14.54 3.82
C VAL A 500 -16.55 15.78 3.19
N HIS A 501 -17.36 16.54 2.45
CA HIS A 501 -16.94 17.77 1.79
C HIS A 501 -17.30 18.97 2.66
N PHE A 502 -16.29 19.74 3.05
CA PHE A 502 -16.40 21.01 3.75
C PHE A 502 -16.09 22.18 2.80
N SER A 503 -16.61 23.36 3.11
CA SER A 503 -16.16 24.57 2.43
C SER A 503 -14.77 24.96 2.91
N LEU A 504 -13.80 25.07 2.01
CA LEU A 504 -12.45 25.54 2.30
C LEU A 504 -12.46 26.97 2.86
N ALA A 505 -13.37 27.83 2.38
CA ALA A 505 -13.46 29.22 2.81
C ALA A 505 -13.96 29.38 4.26
N ALA A 506 -14.80 28.45 4.72
CA ALA A 506 -15.36 28.46 6.08
C ALA A 506 -14.58 27.55 7.06
N HIS A 507 -13.68 26.71 6.56
CA HIS A 507 -13.00 25.69 7.36
C HIS A 507 -12.10 26.32 8.45
N PRO A 508 -12.36 26.05 9.74
CA PRO A 508 -11.54 26.55 10.84
C PRO A 508 -10.09 26.08 10.72
N LEU A 509 -9.15 27.04 10.70
CA LEU A 509 -7.72 26.74 10.60
C LEU A 509 -7.26 25.85 11.78
N GLU A 510 -7.88 25.98 12.94
CA GLU A 510 -7.56 25.25 14.16
C GLU A 510 -7.78 23.75 14.02
N LEU A 511 -8.77 23.30 13.23
CA LEU A 511 -8.99 21.89 12.92
C LEU A 511 -7.81 21.30 12.15
N ARG A 512 -7.34 22.03 11.13
CA ARG A 512 -6.17 21.65 10.32
C ARG A 512 -4.90 21.56 11.15
N LEU A 513 -4.75 22.47 12.11
CA LEU A 513 -3.58 22.54 12.98
C LEU A 513 -3.57 21.45 14.05
N ALA A 514 -4.74 21.10 14.58
CA ALA A 514 -4.90 19.97 15.47
C ALA A 514 -4.81 18.62 14.75
N GLY A 515 -4.81 18.62 13.41
CA GLY A 515 -4.81 17.41 12.58
C GLY A 515 -6.09 16.60 12.71
N LEU A 516 -7.18 17.21 13.16
CA LEU A 516 -8.49 16.59 13.33
C LEU A 516 -9.20 16.33 12.00
N ASP A 517 -8.74 16.98 10.93
CA ASP A 517 -9.30 16.96 9.59
C ASP A 517 -8.47 16.12 8.59
N ARG A 518 -7.66 15.21 9.13
CA ARG A 518 -6.82 14.28 8.35
C ARG A 518 -7.65 13.11 7.87
N ASP A 519 -7.43 12.70 6.62
CA ASP A 519 -8.03 11.48 6.07
C ASP A 519 -7.70 10.28 6.96
N LEU A 520 -8.75 9.59 7.42
CA LEU A 520 -8.64 8.37 8.22
C LEU A 520 -8.33 7.16 7.33
N GLY A 521 -8.77 7.20 6.07
CA GLY A 521 -8.77 6.01 5.22
C GLY A 521 -9.70 4.94 5.80
N TRP A 522 -9.35 3.66 5.65
CA TRP A 522 -10.16 2.56 6.16
C TRP A 522 -10.16 2.49 7.69
N LEU A 523 -11.34 2.65 8.30
CA LEU A 523 -11.57 2.51 9.74
C LEU A 523 -12.39 1.24 10.02
N PRO A 524 -11.77 0.14 10.52
CA PRO A 524 -12.46 -1.14 10.72
C PRO A 524 -13.68 -1.06 11.63
N ALA A 525 -13.60 -0.30 12.72
CA ALA A 525 -14.69 -0.12 13.68
C ALA A 525 -15.91 0.62 13.09
N ALA A 526 -15.68 1.39 12.02
CA ALA A 526 -16.74 2.09 11.31
C ALA A 526 -17.25 1.28 10.10
N GLY A 527 -16.42 0.43 9.50
CA GLY A 527 -16.74 -0.33 8.28
C GLY A 527 -16.63 0.47 6.99
N TYR A 528 -16.01 1.65 7.02
CA TYR A 528 -15.90 2.56 5.87
C TYR A 528 -14.49 3.14 5.72
N ALA A 529 -14.11 3.46 4.49
CA ALA A 529 -13.00 4.36 4.19
C ALA A 529 -13.48 5.81 4.24
N ILE A 530 -12.90 6.62 5.12
CA ILE A 530 -13.36 7.97 5.45
C ILE A 530 -12.35 9.01 4.98
N PHE A 531 -12.81 9.97 4.18
CA PHE A 531 -12.00 11.04 3.60
C PHE A 531 -12.64 12.41 3.79
N TYR A 532 -11.82 13.45 3.96
CA TYR A 532 -12.24 14.82 4.13
C TYR A 532 -11.78 15.67 2.95
N HIS A 533 -12.73 16.30 2.26
CA HIS A 533 -12.48 17.18 1.11
C HIS A 533 -12.80 18.62 1.46
N PHE A 534 -12.05 19.55 0.87
CA PHE A 534 -12.16 20.98 1.15
C PHE A 534 -12.21 21.75 -0.16
N GLU A 535 -13.37 22.35 -0.46
CA GLU A 535 -13.65 23.03 -1.74
C GLU A 535 -14.04 24.50 -1.57
#